data_AF-A0A6J0RLA0-F1
#
_entry.id   AF-A0A6J0RLA0-F1
#
_cell.length_a   1.000
_cell.length_b   1.000
_cell.length_c   1.000
_cell.angle_alpha   90.00
_cell.angle_beta   90.00
_cell.angle_gamma   90.00
#
_symmetry.space_group_name_H-M   'P 1'
#
loop_
_entity.id
_entity.type
_entity.pdbx_description
1 polymer ?
#
loop_
_entity_poly.entity_id
_entity_poly.type
_entity_poly.pdbx_seq_one_letter_code
_entity_poly.pdbx_strand_id
1 'polypeptide(L)'
;MDMCWDYFQIKWSDNVKTVNLLFSENLSSVITMLIIITIYWLFFVPCNWKQRYAPIRSANNCKMYGPDNAVFVRRTRRSRLIGLKELPPPYPNGWYCILESSSSLKPESKRYISCLGEHFIIFRSIDGQVSVLNAYCPHLGANMAVGGRVKGDNIECPFHQWSFRGSDGSCANIPYSCTGKYYTITLQS
;
A
#
# COMPACT_ATOMS: atom_id res chain seq x y z
N MET A 1 73.82 24.10 7.18
CA MET A 1 72.41 24.54 7.10
C MET A 1 71.53 23.28 6.98
N ASP A 2 71.89 22.22 7.73
CA ASP A 2 71.51 20.84 7.39
C ASP A 2 70.73 20.13 8.50
N MET A 3 70.73 20.66 9.74
CA MET A 3 69.99 20.08 10.86
C MET A 3 68.45 20.22 10.76
N CYS A 4 67.94 21.13 9.91
CA CYS A 4 66.51 21.39 9.82
C CYS A 4 65.79 20.42 8.86
N TRP A 5 66.52 19.83 7.90
CA TRP A 5 65.96 18.89 6.93
C TRP A 5 65.83 17.47 7.49
N ASP A 6 66.77 17.02 8.31
CA ASP A 6 66.74 15.67 8.90
C ASP A 6 65.61 15.53 9.93
N TYR A 7 65.31 16.58 10.70
CA TYR A 7 64.19 16.58 11.66
C TYR A 7 62.82 16.48 10.97
N PHE A 8 62.67 17.09 9.79
CA PHE A 8 61.42 17.04 9.02
C PHE A 8 61.19 15.65 8.40
N GLN A 9 62.25 15.01 7.89
CA GLN A 9 62.20 13.66 7.32
C GLN A 9 61.84 12.59 8.37
N ILE A 10 62.40 12.69 9.58
CA ILE A 10 62.12 11.75 10.68
C ILE A 10 60.65 11.88 11.13
N LYS A 11 60.17 13.11 11.34
CA LYS A 11 58.78 13.37 11.75
C LYS A 11 57.76 12.97 10.66
N TRP A 12 58.13 13.08 9.38
CA TRP A 12 57.30 12.58 8.27
C TRP A 12 57.25 11.05 8.25
N SER A 13 58.39 10.37 8.39
CA SER A 13 58.49 8.90 8.42
C SER A 13 57.70 8.28 9.58
N ASP A 14 57.76 8.87 10.76
CA ASP A 14 57.04 8.38 11.94
C ASP A 14 55.52 8.61 11.84
N ASN A 15 55.08 9.71 11.23
CA ASN A 15 53.67 9.93 10.91
C ASN A 15 53.15 8.93 9.86
N VAL A 16 53.95 8.60 8.85
CA VAL A 16 53.56 7.60 7.84
C VAL A 16 53.46 6.19 8.44
N LYS A 17 54.37 5.82 9.35
CA LYS A 17 54.32 4.51 10.04
C LYS A 17 53.15 4.41 11.01
N THR A 18 52.87 5.45 11.77
CA THR A 18 51.72 5.48 12.71
C THR A 18 50.38 5.46 11.95
N VAL A 19 50.26 6.19 10.84
CA VAL A 19 49.08 6.12 9.97
C VAL A 19 48.91 4.72 9.36
N ASN A 20 49.98 4.10 8.87
CA ASN A 20 49.91 2.74 8.30
C ASN A 20 49.56 1.66 9.35
N LEU A 21 50.05 1.78 10.59
CA LEU A 21 49.69 0.87 11.68
C LEU A 21 48.21 0.98 12.07
N LEU A 22 47.69 2.21 12.22
CA LEU A 22 46.28 2.47 12.49
C LEU A 22 45.34 1.96 11.39
N PHE A 23 45.77 2.05 10.12
CA PHE A 23 45.05 1.49 8.98
C PHE A 23 45.10 -0.04 8.93
N SER A 24 46.18 -0.68 9.38
CA SER A 24 46.32 -2.14 9.37
C SER A 24 45.48 -2.83 10.45
N GLU A 25 45.38 -2.25 11.65
CA GLU A 25 44.60 -2.82 12.76
C GLU A 25 43.08 -2.65 12.55
N ASN A 26 42.68 -1.63 11.79
CA ASN A 26 41.27 -1.31 11.54
C ASN A 26 40.82 -1.61 10.10
N LEU A 27 41.64 -2.31 9.31
CA LEU A 27 41.31 -2.62 7.91
C LEU A 27 40.00 -3.43 7.80
N SER A 28 39.79 -4.36 8.74
CA SER A 28 38.57 -5.18 8.80
C SER A 28 37.31 -4.35 9.09
N SER A 29 37.40 -3.35 9.98
CA SER A 29 36.24 -2.50 10.31
C SER A 29 35.90 -1.53 9.17
N VAL A 30 36.90 -1.02 8.46
CA VAL A 30 36.67 -0.18 7.27
C VAL A 30 36.03 -0.99 6.14
N ILE A 31 36.49 -2.22 5.90
CA ILE A 31 35.93 -3.11 4.88
C ILE A 31 34.48 -3.47 5.21
N THR A 32 34.16 -3.80 6.46
CA THR A 32 32.78 -4.15 6.85
C THR A 32 31.81 -2.98 6.70
N MET A 33 32.21 -1.75 7.04
CA MET A 33 31.39 -0.55 6.83
C MET A 33 31.11 -0.29 5.34
N LEU A 34 32.11 -0.46 4.47
CA LEU A 34 31.94 -0.31 3.02
C LEU A 34 31.00 -1.38 2.43
N ILE A 35 31.08 -2.62 2.92
CA ILE A 35 30.17 -3.70 2.52
C ILE A 35 28.73 -3.38 2.96
N ILE A 36 28.51 -2.90 4.19
CA ILE A 36 27.17 -2.54 4.67
C ILE A 36 26.57 -1.39 3.84
N ILE A 37 27.35 -0.35 3.54
CA ILE A 37 26.90 0.79 2.72
C ILE A 37 26.54 0.34 1.30
N THR A 38 27.36 -0.52 0.68
CA THR A 38 27.10 -1.02 -0.68
C THR A 38 25.86 -1.92 -0.72
N ILE A 39 25.66 -2.79 0.27
CA ILE A 39 24.43 -3.60 0.40
C ILE A 39 23.20 -2.68 0.60
N TYR A 40 23.31 -1.65 1.44
CA TYR A 40 22.22 -0.68 1.63
C TYR A 40 21.83 -0.01 0.31
N TRP A 41 22.80 0.47 -0.46
CA TRP A 41 22.56 1.11 -1.76
C TRP A 41 22.02 0.13 -2.81
N LEU A 42 22.47 -1.11 -2.82
CA LEU A 42 22.02 -2.12 -3.79
C LEU A 42 20.61 -2.63 -3.52
N PHE A 43 20.20 -2.73 -2.25
CA PHE A 43 18.92 -3.34 -1.90
C PHE A 43 17.85 -2.32 -1.49
N PHE A 44 18.20 -1.31 -0.71
CA PHE A 44 17.20 -0.41 -0.11
C PHE A 44 16.91 0.83 -0.96
N VAL A 45 17.89 1.35 -1.72
CA VAL A 45 17.65 2.48 -2.65
C VAL A 45 16.73 2.09 -3.83
N PRO A 46 16.94 0.96 -4.55
CA PRO A 46 16.01 0.56 -5.61
C PRO A 46 14.62 0.16 -5.08
N CYS A 47 14.50 -0.29 -3.83
CA CYS A 47 13.21 -0.55 -3.20
C CYS A 47 12.38 0.73 -2.92
N ASN A 48 13.01 1.91 -2.92
CA ASN A 48 12.31 3.18 -2.74
C ASN A 48 11.73 3.77 -4.05
N TRP A 49 11.83 3.04 -5.17
CA TRP A 49 11.39 3.52 -6.50
C TRP A 49 10.06 2.95 -7.01
N LYS A 50 9.09 2.71 -6.14
CA LYS A 50 7.69 2.54 -6.55
C LYS A 50 6.89 3.61 -5.78
N GLN A 51 6.27 4.63 -6.36
CA GLN A 51 5.44 4.63 -7.58
C GLN A 51 4.97 6.08 -7.85
N ARG A 52 5.54 6.80 -8.82
CA ARG A 52 4.89 8.00 -9.39
C ARG A 52 4.17 7.59 -10.66
N TYR A 53 2.89 7.26 -10.55
CA TYR A 53 2.02 7.14 -11.71
C TYR A 53 1.87 8.53 -12.36
N ALA A 54 2.47 8.71 -13.52
CA ALA A 54 2.05 9.72 -14.49
C ALA A 54 1.43 8.97 -15.67
N PRO A 55 0.16 9.21 -16.02
CA PRO A 55 -0.45 8.51 -17.13
C PRO A 55 0.04 9.11 -18.46
N ILE A 56 0.47 8.18 -19.32
CA ILE A 56 0.31 8.17 -20.77
C ILE A 56 1.24 9.11 -21.58
N ARG A 57 2.18 8.42 -22.22
CA ARG A 57 3.00 8.77 -23.37
C ARG A 57 2.12 8.94 -24.61
N SER A 58 2.19 10.09 -25.31
CA SER A 58 2.16 10.18 -26.78
C SER A 58 2.09 11.65 -27.23
N ALA A 59 3.24 12.26 -27.49
CA ALA A 59 3.30 13.51 -28.27
C ALA A 59 4.61 13.62 -29.07
N ASN A 60 5.27 12.50 -29.38
CA ASN A 60 6.62 12.52 -29.95
C ASN A 60 6.65 12.80 -31.47
N ASN A 61 5.56 13.26 -32.10
CA ASN A 61 5.56 13.54 -33.54
C ASN A 61 4.66 14.71 -34.00
N CYS A 62 4.28 15.63 -33.11
CA CYS A 62 3.66 16.88 -33.55
C CYS A 62 4.71 17.99 -33.55
N LYS A 63 5.32 18.27 -34.71
CA LYS A 63 6.02 19.54 -34.94
C LYS A 63 4.99 20.67 -34.84
N MET A 64 4.91 21.33 -33.69
CA MET A 64 4.07 22.53 -33.52
C MET A 64 4.84 23.76 -34.04
N TYR A 65 4.32 24.38 -35.09
CA TYR A 65 4.73 25.70 -35.57
C TYR A 65 3.88 26.77 -34.84
N GLY A 66 4.39 27.33 -33.74
CA GLY A 66 3.90 28.51 -32.98
C GLY A 66 2.50 28.44 -32.31
N PRO A 67 2.09 29.44 -31.49
CA PRO A 67 2.84 30.23 -30.52
C PRO A 67 2.86 29.54 -29.14
N ASP A 68 3.95 29.76 -28.41
CA ASP A 68 4.22 29.51 -26.99
C ASP A 68 3.71 28.19 -26.41
N ASN A 69 4.64 27.35 -25.94
CA ASN A 69 4.36 26.20 -25.06
C ASN A 69 3.33 26.52 -23.96
N ALA A 70 3.25 27.79 -23.51
CA ALA A 70 2.25 28.30 -22.59
C ALA A 70 0.79 28.16 -23.05
N VAL A 71 0.51 28.28 -24.36
CA VAL A 71 -0.84 28.12 -24.93
C VAL A 71 -1.21 26.64 -24.96
N PHE A 72 -0.31 25.76 -25.40
CA PHE A 72 -0.52 24.31 -25.35
C PHE A 72 -0.69 23.80 -23.92
N VAL A 73 0.14 24.28 -22.98
CA VAL A 73 0.04 23.99 -21.55
C VAL A 73 -1.29 24.51 -20.98
N ARG A 74 -1.72 25.73 -21.33
CA ARG A 74 -3.04 26.26 -20.91
C ARG A 74 -4.19 25.45 -21.48
N ARG A 75 -4.13 25.06 -22.76
CA ARG A 75 -5.16 24.22 -23.40
C ARG A 75 -5.23 22.84 -22.75
N THR A 76 -4.09 22.20 -22.49
CA THR A 76 -4.02 20.90 -21.80
C THR A 76 -4.53 20.98 -20.36
N ARG A 77 -4.16 22.04 -19.62
CA ARG A 77 -4.71 22.31 -18.27
C ARG A 77 -6.22 22.55 -18.32
N ARG A 78 -6.71 23.32 -19.29
CA ARG A 78 -8.14 23.59 -19.49
C ARG A 78 -8.92 22.33 -19.86
N SER A 79 -8.38 21.46 -20.72
CA SER A 79 -9.01 20.17 -21.04
C SER A 79 -9.06 19.22 -19.84
N ARG A 80 -8.07 19.25 -18.93
CA ARG A 80 -8.13 18.51 -17.65
C ARG A 80 -9.18 19.08 -16.69
N LEU A 81 -9.32 20.41 -16.65
CA LEU A 81 -10.32 21.09 -15.82
C LEU A 81 -11.75 20.88 -16.34
N ILE A 82 -11.94 20.91 -17.66
CA ILE A 82 -13.22 20.66 -18.33
C ILE A 82 -13.57 19.17 -18.25
N GLY A 83 -12.61 18.27 -18.52
CA GLY A 83 -12.81 16.82 -18.56
C GLY A 83 -13.11 16.14 -17.22
N LEU A 84 -13.04 16.84 -16.09
CA LEU A 84 -13.42 16.31 -14.77
C LEU A 84 -14.71 16.92 -14.22
N LYS A 85 -15.12 18.10 -14.72
CA LYS A 85 -16.26 18.85 -14.16
C LYS A 85 -17.51 18.78 -15.04
N GLU A 86 -17.35 18.54 -16.35
CA GLU A 86 -18.46 18.48 -17.32
C GLU A 86 -18.80 17.06 -17.79
N LEU A 87 -17.92 16.08 -17.54
CA LEU A 87 -18.26 14.69 -17.86
C LEU A 87 -19.17 14.13 -16.75
N PRO A 88 -20.30 13.48 -17.11
CA PRO A 88 -21.05 12.72 -16.13
C PRO A 88 -20.12 11.67 -15.50
N PRO A 89 -20.39 11.24 -14.24
CA PRO A 89 -19.60 10.19 -13.63
C PRO A 89 -19.55 8.96 -14.56
N PRO A 90 -18.41 8.25 -14.64
CA PRO A 90 -18.25 7.11 -15.55
C PRO A 90 -19.30 6.03 -15.31
N TYR A 91 -19.87 6.00 -14.11
CA TYR A 91 -21.01 5.17 -13.73
C TYR A 91 -22.17 6.09 -13.30
N PRO A 92 -23.28 6.16 -14.05
CA PRO A 92 -24.44 6.95 -13.65
C PRO A 92 -25.08 6.41 -12.37
N ASN A 93 -25.72 7.28 -11.59
CA ASN A 93 -26.47 6.83 -10.42
C ASN A 93 -27.70 6.05 -10.88
N GLY A 94 -27.83 4.80 -10.44
CA GLY A 94 -28.94 3.94 -10.82
C GLY A 94 -28.83 2.53 -10.26
N TRP A 95 -29.86 1.73 -10.54
CA TRP A 95 -29.89 0.32 -10.19
C TRP A 95 -29.16 -0.51 -11.23
N TYR A 96 -28.22 -1.36 -10.78
CA TYR A 96 -27.47 -2.27 -11.63
C TYR A 96 -27.80 -3.72 -11.27
N CYS A 97 -28.19 -4.50 -12.27
CA CYS A 97 -28.31 -5.95 -12.11
C CYS A 97 -26.90 -6.57 -12.19
N ILE A 98 -26.40 -7.09 -11.08
CA ILE A 98 -25.02 -7.61 -10.97
C ILE A 98 -24.96 -9.12 -10.73
N LEU A 99 -26.03 -9.74 -10.23
CA LEU A 99 -26.10 -11.17 -9.95
C LEU A 99 -27.53 -11.68 -9.90
N GLU A 100 -27.80 -12.86 -10.45
CA GLU A 100 -29.05 -13.57 -10.25
C GLU A 100 -29.07 -14.26 -8.87
N SER A 101 -30.00 -13.86 -8.01
CA SER A 101 -30.06 -14.26 -6.60
C SER A 101 -30.33 -15.77 -6.41
N SER A 102 -31.27 -16.34 -7.16
CA SER A 102 -31.78 -17.71 -7.00
C SER A 102 -30.78 -18.77 -7.49
N SER A 103 -30.21 -18.59 -8.67
CA SER A 103 -29.32 -19.57 -9.32
C SER A 103 -27.89 -19.51 -8.76
N SER A 104 -27.42 -18.31 -8.43
CA SER A 104 -25.98 -18.07 -8.19
C SER A 104 -25.59 -18.01 -6.72
N LEU A 105 -26.56 -17.86 -5.81
CA LEU A 105 -26.32 -17.62 -4.38
C LEU A 105 -27.21 -18.49 -3.48
N LYS A 106 -26.70 -19.66 -3.10
CA LYS A 106 -27.32 -20.56 -2.11
C LYS A 106 -27.30 -19.94 -0.70
N PRO A 107 -28.13 -20.43 0.24
CA PRO A 107 -28.00 -20.08 1.67
C PRO A 107 -26.57 -20.28 2.17
N GLU A 108 -26.12 -19.36 3.04
CA GLU A 108 -24.77 -19.33 3.63
C GLU A 108 -23.62 -19.32 2.60
N SER A 109 -23.91 -18.92 1.36
CA SER A 109 -22.90 -18.81 0.30
C SER A 109 -22.55 -17.36 0.00
N LYS A 110 -21.38 -17.18 -0.61
CA LYS A 110 -20.85 -15.88 -1.02
C LYS A 110 -20.30 -15.95 -2.44
N ARG A 111 -20.28 -14.79 -3.10
CA ARG A 111 -19.75 -14.57 -4.44
C ARG A 111 -18.93 -13.29 -4.47
N TYR A 112 -17.83 -13.35 -5.20
CA TYR A 112 -17.03 -12.20 -5.56
C TYR A 112 -17.52 -11.62 -6.88
N ILE A 113 -17.69 -10.30 -6.93
CA ILE A 113 -18.08 -9.59 -8.15
C ILE A 113 -17.19 -8.37 -8.30
N SER A 114 -16.73 -8.11 -9.52
CA SER A 114 -16.10 -6.86 -9.89
C SER A 114 -16.98 -6.15 -10.91
N CYS A 115 -17.48 -4.97 -10.55
CA CYS A 115 -18.32 -4.14 -11.40
C CYS A 115 -18.15 -2.68 -11.00
N LEU A 116 -18.43 -1.75 -11.92
CA LEU A 116 -18.35 -0.31 -11.68
C LEU A 116 -16.98 0.15 -11.14
N GLY A 117 -15.89 -0.51 -11.56
CA GLY A 117 -14.53 -0.22 -11.09
C GLY A 117 -14.24 -0.64 -9.64
N GLU A 118 -15.19 -1.31 -9.00
CA GLU A 118 -15.13 -1.71 -7.60
C GLU A 118 -15.18 -3.24 -7.44
N HIS A 119 -14.96 -3.68 -6.21
CA HIS A 119 -14.93 -5.08 -5.84
C HIS A 119 -15.91 -5.34 -4.70
N PHE A 120 -16.85 -6.25 -4.94
CA PHE A 120 -17.93 -6.55 -4.01
C PHE A 120 -17.93 -8.00 -3.57
N ILE A 121 -18.35 -8.21 -2.33
CA ILE A 121 -18.82 -9.49 -1.86
C ILE A 121 -20.35 -9.45 -1.81
N ILE A 122 -20.99 -10.40 -2.47
CA ILE A 122 -22.41 -10.67 -2.31
C ILE A 122 -22.56 -11.96 -1.52
N PHE A 123 -23.31 -11.95 -0.44
CA PHE A 123 -23.54 -13.14 0.36
C PHE A 123 -24.98 -13.25 0.83
N ARG A 124 -25.41 -14.49 1.08
CA ARG A 124 -26.74 -14.79 1.60
C ARG A 124 -26.63 -15.35 3.01
N SER A 125 -27.33 -14.74 3.96
CA SER A 125 -27.41 -15.25 5.32
C SER A 125 -28.24 -16.54 5.40
N ILE A 126 -28.20 -17.20 6.55
CA ILE A 126 -29.02 -18.38 6.83
C ILE A 126 -30.53 -18.07 6.72
N ASP A 127 -30.93 -16.85 7.10
CA ASP A 127 -32.31 -16.37 7.02
C ASP A 127 -32.74 -16.01 5.58
N GLY A 128 -31.84 -16.19 4.61
CA GLY A 128 -32.09 -15.96 3.20
C GLY A 128 -31.91 -14.52 2.74
N GLN A 129 -31.57 -13.60 3.64
CA GLN A 129 -31.29 -12.20 3.30
C GLN A 129 -30.01 -12.08 2.47
N VAL A 130 -30.04 -11.28 1.41
CA VAL A 130 -28.88 -11.03 0.54
C VAL A 130 -28.29 -9.67 0.88
N SER A 131 -26.96 -9.63 1.02
CA SER A 131 -26.23 -8.41 1.35
C SER A 131 -25.06 -8.23 0.40
N VAL A 132 -24.71 -6.97 0.15
CA VAL A 132 -23.58 -6.57 -0.70
C VAL A 132 -22.69 -5.64 0.10
N LEU A 133 -21.41 -5.99 0.21
CA LEU A 133 -20.38 -5.16 0.87
C LEU A 133 -19.16 -5.04 -0.04
N ASN A 134 -18.22 -4.17 0.32
CA ASN A 134 -16.90 -4.18 -0.32
C ASN A 134 -16.22 -5.53 -0.07
N ALA A 135 -15.59 -6.10 -1.11
CA ALA A 135 -14.89 -7.37 -1.00
C ALA A 135 -13.69 -7.29 -0.05
N TYR A 136 -13.09 -6.11 0.11
CA TYR A 136 -11.88 -5.93 0.90
C TYR A 136 -12.20 -5.49 2.33
N CYS A 137 -11.61 -6.21 3.29
CA CYS A 137 -11.74 -5.89 4.71
C CYS A 137 -11.07 -4.54 5.02
N PRO A 138 -11.76 -3.61 5.72
CA PRO A 138 -11.21 -2.29 6.06
C PRO A 138 -10.05 -2.33 7.05
N HIS A 139 -9.74 -3.49 7.66
CA HIS A 139 -8.61 -3.64 8.56
C HIS A 139 -7.27 -3.63 7.81
N LEU A 140 -6.99 -4.66 7.01
CA LEU A 140 -5.72 -4.81 6.28
C LEU A 140 -5.93 -5.28 4.83
N GLY A 141 -7.12 -5.07 4.26
CA GLY A 141 -7.37 -5.32 2.84
C GLY A 141 -7.47 -6.80 2.43
N ALA A 142 -7.76 -7.71 3.36
CA ALA A 142 -8.02 -9.11 3.00
C ALA A 142 -9.31 -9.23 2.18
N ASN A 143 -9.30 -10.01 1.11
CA ASN A 143 -10.49 -10.24 0.28
C ASN A 143 -11.43 -11.26 0.96
N MET A 144 -12.54 -10.75 1.51
CA MET A 144 -13.57 -11.53 2.20
C MET A 144 -14.41 -12.38 1.25
N ALA A 145 -14.53 -11.99 -0.02
CA ALA A 145 -15.29 -12.77 -1.01
C ALA A 145 -14.58 -14.07 -1.39
N VAL A 146 -13.24 -14.07 -1.37
CA VAL A 146 -12.42 -15.24 -1.67
C VAL A 146 -12.30 -16.15 -0.44
N GLY A 147 -11.79 -15.63 0.67
CA GLY A 147 -11.46 -16.45 1.84
C GLY A 147 -12.46 -16.37 2.99
N GLY A 148 -13.35 -15.38 3.02
CA GLY A 148 -14.21 -15.12 4.17
C GLY A 148 -15.25 -16.21 4.43
N ARG A 149 -16.00 -16.11 5.51
CA ARG A 149 -17.04 -17.08 5.86
C ARG A 149 -18.32 -16.36 6.23
N VAL A 150 -19.44 -16.80 5.66
CA VAL A 150 -20.76 -16.31 6.09
C VAL A 150 -21.10 -17.01 7.40
N LYS A 151 -21.52 -16.24 8.41
CA LYS A 151 -21.90 -16.76 9.72
C LYS A 151 -23.09 -15.96 10.25
N GLY A 152 -24.25 -16.59 10.29
CA GLY A 152 -25.51 -15.87 10.50
C GLY A 152 -25.69 -14.80 9.43
N ASP A 153 -25.93 -13.56 9.87
CA ASP A 153 -26.12 -12.38 9.00
C ASP A 153 -24.82 -11.61 8.69
N ASN A 154 -23.67 -12.17 9.10
CA ASN A 154 -22.40 -11.48 8.99
C ASN A 154 -21.43 -12.21 8.05
N ILE A 155 -20.48 -11.46 7.51
CA ILE A 155 -19.29 -12.00 6.84
C ILE A 155 -18.07 -11.88 7.77
N GLU A 156 -17.41 -13.00 8.05
CA GLU A 156 -16.14 -13.04 8.77
C GLU A 156 -14.96 -12.97 7.80
N CYS A 157 -14.03 -12.07 8.08
CA CYS A 157 -12.79 -11.90 7.34
C CYS A 157 -11.85 -13.10 7.53
N PRO A 158 -11.23 -13.64 6.46
CA PRO A 158 -10.36 -14.82 6.57
C PRO A 158 -9.10 -14.60 7.39
N PHE A 159 -8.68 -13.35 7.55
CA PHE A 159 -7.37 -13.04 8.11
C PHE A 159 -7.41 -12.97 9.64
N HIS A 160 -8.21 -12.04 10.18
CA HIS A 160 -8.30 -11.77 11.62
C HIS A 160 -9.70 -12.02 12.17
N GLN A 161 -10.59 -12.61 11.37
CA GLN A 161 -11.94 -13.01 11.78
C GLN A 161 -12.82 -11.86 12.29
N TRP A 162 -12.51 -10.63 11.85
CA TRP A 162 -13.42 -9.50 12.04
C TRP A 162 -14.73 -9.80 11.30
N SER A 163 -15.84 -9.59 12.00
CA SER A 163 -17.18 -9.89 11.51
C SER A 163 -17.87 -8.60 11.11
N PHE A 164 -18.40 -8.54 9.89
CA PHE A 164 -19.12 -7.39 9.36
C PHE A 164 -20.57 -7.75 9.08
N ARG A 165 -21.50 -6.90 9.54
CA ARG A 165 -22.94 -7.08 9.34
C ARG A 165 -23.33 -6.86 7.88
N GLY A 166 -24.18 -7.74 7.35
CA GLY A 166 -24.71 -7.58 5.99
C GLY A 166 -25.65 -6.37 5.82
N SER A 167 -26.38 -5.98 6.88
CA SER A 167 -27.38 -4.91 6.81
C SER A 167 -26.80 -3.51 6.57
N ASP A 168 -25.65 -3.21 7.19
CA ASP A 168 -25.06 -1.86 7.20
C ASP A 168 -23.54 -1.85 6.98
N GLY A 169 -22.88 -3.01 6.93
CA GLY A 169 -21.43 -3.13 6.83
C GLY A 169 -20.68 -2.85 8.12
N SER A 170 -21.37 -2.62 9.24
CA SER A 170 -20.74 -2.32 10.53
C SER A 170 -19.92 -3.49 11.05
N CYS A 171 -18.78 -3.20 11.68
CA CYS A 171 -17.98 -4.21 12.37
C CYS A 171 -18.72 -4.70 13.61
N ALA A 172 -19.29 -5.91 13.55
CA ALA A 172 -20.06 -6.51 14.64
C ALA A 172 -19.18 -7.16 15.71
N ASN A 173 -18.05 -7.74 15.33
CA ASN A 173 -17.21 -8.46 16.28
C ASN A 173 -15.74 -8.46 15.87
N ILE A 174 -14.87 -8.29 16.86
CA ILE A 174 -13.42 -8.46 16.75
C ILE A 174 -13.03 -9.50 17.81
N PRO A 175 -12.68 -10.74 17.42
CA PRO A 175 -12.60 -11.87 18.34
C PRO A 175 -11.64 -11.71 19.52
N TYR A 176 -10.59 -10.90 19.33
CA TYR A 176 -9.56 -10.63 20.34
C TYR A 176 -9.72 -9.25 20.99
N SER A 177 -10.79 -8.51 20.70
CA SER A 177 -11.09 -7.28 21.42
C SER A 177 -11.78 -7.62 22.74
N CYS A 178 -11.41 -6.92 23.82
CA CYS A 178 -11.95 -7.12 25.16
C CYS A 178 -13.38 -6.59 25.32
N THR A 179 -14.15 -6.46 24.25
CA THR A 179 -15.43 -5.78 24.26
C THR A 179 -16.52 -6.76 24.69
N GLY A 180 -16.77 -6.86 26.00
CA GLY A 180 -18.01 -7.46 26.53
C GLY A 180 -17.91 -8.72 27.39
N LYS A 181 -16.88 -8.91 28.21
CA LYS A 181 -16.98 -9.75 29.42
C LYS A 181 -16.60 -8.93 30.64
N TYR A 182 -17.50 -8.08 31.12
CA TYR A 182 -17.52 -7.76 32.54
C TYR A 182 -17.88 -9.07 33.25
N TYR A 183 -16.90 -9.76 33.80
CA TYR A 183 -17.17 -10.74 34.84
C TYR A 183 -17.70 -9.94 36.04
N THR A 184 -19.00 -9.95 36.26
CA THR A 184 -19.54 -9.53 37.56
C THR A 184 -19.03 -10.53 38.57
N ILE A 185 -17.95 -10.20 39.27
CA ILE A 185 -17.49 -10.98 40.41
C ILE A 185 -18.52 -10.72 41.51
N THR A 186 -19.54 -11.55 41.61
CA THR A 186 -20.35 -11.63 42.83
C THR A 186 -19.44 -12.17 43.91
N LEU A 187 -18.87 -11.27 44.73
CA LEU A 187 -18.32 -11.63 46.03
C LEU A 187 -19.52 -12.12 46.88
N GLN A 188 -19.65 -13.44 47.02
CA GLN A 188 -20.46 -14.01 48.08
C GLN A 188 -19.64 -13.88 49.38
N SER A 189 -20.17 -13.01 50.25
CA SER A 189 -19.96 -12.87 51.71
C SER A 189 -18.64 -13.36 52.31
#